data_AF-A0A356FY49-F1
#
_entry.id   AF-A0A356FY49-F1
#
_cell.length_a   1.000
_cell.length_b   1.000
_cell.length_c   1.000
_cell.angle_alpha   90.00
_cell.angle_beta   90.00
_cell.angle_gamma   90.00
#
_symmetry.space_group_name_H-M   'P 1'
#
loop_
_entity.id
_entity.type
_entity.pdbx_description
1 polymer ?
#
loop_
_entity_poly.entity_id
_entity_poly.type
_entity_poly.pdbx_seq_one_letter_code
_entity_poly.pdbx_strand_id
1 'polypeptide(L)'
;YFFDEQSKLMTIKITAFSKRTLSSMKATLKTAEKLGAKGLIIDLRGNMGGLLKEAVLTADLFLPPDLLMIRTQGRKENDKQEYWSTKKSSRPVYPIAVLVDAKTASSAEYFAGVLQDYRHATVIGTPTYGKGVLQSVDSIENAGELSVTTARYLLPSGYSPDKYGVFPNICTSGLNLIDIDKVPPAQTRLLPWRKGTAAMKARALAVCPRQIRSDNALDDEIAKLFLTDSTRYNGALTYFSLDSFLK
;
A
#
# COMPACT_ATOMS: atom_id res chain seq x y z
N TYR A 1 0.76 10.55 -14.95
CA TYR A 1 -0.12 9.38 -15.17
C TYR A 1 0.02 8.96 -16.63
N PHE A 2 -0.43 7.76 -16.95
CA PHE A 2 -0.56 7.23 -18.32
C PHE A 2 -1.95 6.60 -18.43
N PHE A 3 -2.66 6.82 -19.54
CA PHE A 3 -3.96 6.21 -19.80
C PHE A 3 -3.85 5.28 -21.01
N ASP A 4 -4.20 4.02 -20.81
CA ASP A 4 -4.23 3.00 -21.85
C ASP A 4 -5.64 2.97 -22.46
N GLU A 5 -5.77 3.44 -23.70
CA GLU A 5 -7.06 3.53 -24.40
C GLU A 5 -7.71 2.17 -24.66
N GLN A 6 -6.92 1.10 -24.80
CA GLN A 6 -7.43 -0.24 -25.11
C GLN A 6 -8.01 -0.90 -23.85
N SER A 7 -7.25 -0.89 -22.76
CA SER A 7 -7.69 -1.49 -21.49
C SER A 7 -8.55 -0.55 -20.64
N LYS A 8 -8.58 0.75 -20.99
CA LYS A 8 -9.20 1.83 -20.20
C LYS A 8 -8.65 1.91 -18.78
N LEU A 9 -7.39 1.53 -18.57
CA LEU A 9 -6.72 1.60 -17.28
C LEU A 9 -5.87 2.86 -17.18
N MET A 10 -5.90 3.52 -16.01
CA MET A 10 -5.03 4.66 -15.73
C MET A 10 -3.92 4.27 -14.75
N THR A 11 -2.66 4.43 -15.18
CA THR A 11 -1.48 4.24 -14.35
C THR A 11 -1.03 5.56 -13.74
N ILE A 12 -0.84 5.58 -12.42
CA ILE A 12 -0.46 6.76 -11.63
C ILE A 12 0.79 6.41 -10.83
N LYS A 13 1.94 6.95 -11.24
CA LYS A 13 3.20 6.80 -10.50
C LYS A 13 3.29 7.86 -9.41
N ILE A 14 3.43 7.43 -8.15
CA ILE A 14 3.71 8.32 -7.02
C ILE A 14 5.15 8.06 -6.60
N THR A 15 6.06 8.99 -6.91
CA THR A 15 7.48 8.85 -6.59
C THR A 15 7.80 9.21 -5.13
N ALA A 16 7.02 10.10 -4.53
CA ALA A 16 7.08 10.46 -3.12
C ALA A 16 5.76 11.10 -2.66
N PHE A 17 5.46 11.02 -1.37
CA PHE A 17 4.37 11.76 -0.74
C PHE A 17 4.85 13.16 -0.33
N SER A 18 4.40 14.17 -1.07
CA SER A 18 4.75 15.58 -0.87
C SER A 18 3.49 16.42 -0.67
N LYS A 19 3.63 17.70 -0.29
CA LYS A 19 2.51 18.63 -0.09
C LYS A 19 1.59 18.80 -1.33
N ARG A 20 2.03 18.35 -2.51
CA ARG A 20 1.25 18.42 -3.76
C ARG A 20 0.53 17.11 -4.10
N THR A 21 0.84 16.01 -3.42
CA THR A 21 0.34 14.67 -3.79
C THR A 21 -1.18 14.61 -3.76
N LEU A 22 -1.83 15.15 -2.72
CA LEU A 22 -3.28 15.15 -2.62
C LEU A 22 -3.96 15.91 -3.77
N SER A 23 -3.48 17.12 -4.08
CA SER A 23 -4.09 17.95 -5.14
C SER A 23 -3.86 17.36 -6.53
N SER A 24 -2.65 16.83 -6.79
CA SER A 24 -2.33 16.11 -8.03
C SER A 24 -3.16 14.84 -8.19
N MET A 25 -3.39 14.07 -7.13
CA MET A 25 -4.25 12.88 -7.17
C MET A 25 -5.69 13.27 -7.50
N LYS A 26 -6.26 14.27 -6.82
CA LYS A 26 -7.62 14.77 -7.12
C LYS A 26 -7.77 15.21 -8.58
N ALA A 27 -6.79 15.94 -9.11
CA ALA A 27 -6.79 16.35 -10.52
C ALA A 27 -6.72 15.14 -11.46
N THR A 28 -5.88 14.16 -11.13
CA THR A 28 -5.73 12.92 -11.92
C THR A 28 -7.01 12.09 -11.93
N LEU A 29 -7.69 11.95 -10.79
CA LEU A 29 -8.97 11.23 -10.71
C LEU A 29 -10.08 11.90 -11.53
N LYS A 30 -10.14 13.23 -11.55
CA LYS A 30 -11.06 13.96 -12.44
C LYS A 30 -10.75 13.68 -13.91
N THR A 31 -9.47 13.58 -14.28
CA THR A 31 -9.07 13.21 -15.64
C THR A 31 -9.44 11.75 -15.94
N ALA A 32 -9.22 10.83 -15.00
CA ALA A 32 -9.59 9.43 -15.13
C ALA A 32 -11.10 9.26 -15.41
N GLU A 33 -11.94 9.99 -14.67
CA GLU A 33 -13.38 10.02 -14.87
C GLU A 33 -13.75 10.53 -16.27
N LYS A 34 -13.17 11.66 -16.71
CA LYS A 34 -13.42 12.22 -18.05
C LYS A 34 -13.01 11.29 -19.19
N LEU A 35 -11.91 10.55 -19.02
CA LEU A 35 -11.43 9.59 -20.01
C LEU A 35 -12.16 8.23 -19.94
N GLY A 36 -13.09 8.06 -18.98
CA GLY A 36 -13.85 6.83 -18.83
C GLY A 36 -13.03 5.65 -18.33
N ALA A 37 -12.04 5.91 -17.47
CA ALA A 37 -11.20 4.87 -16.88
C ALA A 37 -12.05 3.80 -16.16
N LYS A 38 -11.64 2.55 -16.30
CA LYS A 38 -12.30 1.37 -15.72
C LYS A 38 -11.56 0.78 -14.52
N GLY A 39 -10.32 1.20 -14.30
CA GLY A 39 -9.50 0.79 -13.16
C GLY A 39 -8.23 1.63 -13.06
N LEU A 40 -7.59 1.57 -11.90
CA LEU A 40 -6.39 2.33 -11.59
C LEU A 40 -5.23 1.41 -11.25
N ILE A 41 -4.05 1.71 -11.79
CA ILE A 41 -2.77 1.14 -11.34
C ILE A 41 -2.03 2.25 -10.61
N ILE A 42 -1.77 2.08 -9.32
CA ILE A 42 -0.99 3.03 -8.52
C ILE A 42 0.41 2.45 -8.33
N ASP A 43 1.39 3.05 -8.99
CA ASP A 43 2.78 2.58 -8.94
C ASP A 43 3.56 3.30 -7.83
N LEU A 44 3.95 2.52 -6.81
CA LEU A 44 4.77 2.94 -5.67
C LEU A 44 6.16 2.29 -5.68
N ARG A 45 6.55 1.59 -6.74
CA ARG A 45 7.89 0.98 -6.85
C ARG A 45 8.95 2.08 -6.80
N GLY A 46 9.97 1.90 -5.98
CA GLY A 46 10.99 2.93 -5.74
C GLY A 46 10.58 4.08 -4.79
N ASN A 47 9.32 4.17 -4.34
CA ASN A 47 8.86 5.25 -3.48
C ASN A 47 9.25 5.04 -2.01
N MET A 48 10.24 5.79 -1.54
CA MET A 48 10.77 5.69 -0.17
C MET A 48 9.90 6.37 0.91
N GLY A 49 8.71 6.85 0.54
CA GLY A 49 7.72 7.46 1.44
C GLY A 49 7.59 8.97 1.24
N GLY A 50 7.74 9.71 2.33
CA GLY A 50 7.49 11.16 2.38
C GLY A 50 6.54 11.53 3.51
N LEU A 51 5.77 12.59 3.34
CA LEU A 51 4.86 13.11 4.36
C LEU A 51 3.71 12.12 4.63
N LEU A 52 3.67 11.54 5.83
CA LEU A 52 2.62 10.58 6.21
C LEU A 52 1.23 11.19 6.11
N LYS A 53 1.07 12.45 6.53
CA LYS A 53 -0.18 13.20 6.40
C LYS A 53 -0.70 13.21 4.96
N GLU A 54 0.17 13.37 3.98
CA GLU A 54 -0.21 13.38 2.56
C GLU A 54 -0.63 11.98 2.10
N ALA A 55 0.02 10.93 2.58
CA ALA A 55 -0.41 9.56 2.30
C ALA A 55 -1.77 9.23 2.93
N VAL A 56 -2.01 9.63 4.17
CA VAL A 56 -3.32 9.52 4.85
C VAL A 56 -4.39 10.25 4.06
N LEU A 57 -4.19 11.52 3.73
CA LEU A 57 -5.20 12.29 2.98
C LEU A 57 -5.41 11.76 1.56
N THR A 58 -4.37 11.22 0.92
CA THR A 58 -4.49 10.62 -0.42
C THR A 58 -5.23 9.29 -0.36
N ALA A 59 -4.96 8.45 0.65
CA ALA A 59 -5.71 7.21 0.88
C ALA A 59 -7.17 7.49 1.22
N ASP A 60 -7.44 8.60 1.91
CA ASP A 60 -8.80 9.02 2.25
C ASP A 60 -9.60 9.17 0.98
N LEU A 61 -9.06 9.58 -0.18
CA LEU A 61 -9.84 9.70 -1.42
C LEU A 61 -10.55 8.41 -1.87
N PHE A 62 -10.05 7.24 -1.48
CA PHE A 62 -10.52 5.95 -1.96
C PHE A 62 -11.42 5.22 -0.94
N LEU A 63 -11.13 5.35 0.35
CA LEU A 63 -11.80 4.57 1.39
C LEU A 63 -13.22 5.08 1.73
N PRO A 64 -14.20 4.22 2.02
CA PRO A 64 -15.50 4.66 2.57
C PRO A 64 -15.34 5.55 3.82
N PRO A 65 -16.29 6.45 4.13
CA PRO A 65 -16.25 7.30 5.32
C PRO A 65 -16.32 6.49 6.62
N ASP A 66 -15.91 7.11 7.73
CA ASP A 66 -16.01 6.58 9.09
C ASP A 66 -15.18 5.29 9.34
N LEU A 67 -14.12 5.07 8.56
CA LEU A 67 -13.17 3.97 8.72
C LEU A 67 -11.90 4.46 9.43
N LEU A 68 -11.39 3.68 10.39
CA LEU A 68 -10.09 3.94 11.02
C LEU A 68 -9.00 3.79 9.95
N MET A 69 -8.23 4.84 9.69
CA MET A 69 -7.21 4.79 8.64
C MET A 69 -5.83 4.50 9.18
N ILE A 70 -5.50 5.01 10.37
CA ILE A 70 -4.19 4.84 11.00
C ILE A 70 -4.31 5.06 12.50
N ARG A 71 -3.51 4.33 13.27
CA ARG A 71 -3.26 4.59 14.68
C ARG A 71 -1.76 4.80 14.89
N THR A 72 -1.35 5.82 15.62
CA THR A 72 0.05 5.98 16.05
C THR A 72 0.21 5.53 17.50
N GLN A 73 1.36 4.95 17.83
CA GLN A 73 1.72 4.54 19.18
C GLN A 73 3.15 4.98 19.46
N GLY A 74 3.31 6.00 20.30
CA GLY A 74 4.59 6.42 20.82
C GLY A 74 4.62 6.47 22.35
N ARG A 75 5.71 7.01 22.88
CA ARG A 75 5.94 7.08 24.34
C ARG A 75 5.12 8.19 24.99
N LYS A 76 4.91 9.31 24.30
CA LYS A 76 4.15 10.46 24.81
C LYS A 76 2.68 10.32 24.42
N GLU A 77 1.79 10.94 25.19
CA GLU A 77 0.35 10.89 24.89
C GLU A 77 0.02 11.52 23.53
N ASN A 78 0.70 12.62 23.18
CA ASN A 78 0.55 13.26 21.88
C ASN A 78 0.98 12.38 20.70
N ASP A 79 1.80 11.34 20.93
CA ASP A 79 2.21 10.38 19.90
C ASP A 79 1.16 9.28 19.68
N LYS A 80 0.08 9.25 20.46
CA LYS A 80 -1.07 8.35 20.30
C LYS A 80 -2.20 9.09 19.60
N GLN A 81 -2.33 8.88 18.30
CA GLN A 81 -3.33 9.54 17.47
C GLN A 81 -4.08 8.50 16.65
N GLU A 82 -5.33 8.79 16.34
CA GLU A 82 -6.11 8.04 15.35
C GLU A 82 -6.61 9.00 14.29
N TYR A 83 -6.57 8.56 13.03
CA TYR A 83 -7.18 9.31 11.94
C TYR A 83 -8.21 8.43 11.24
N TRP A 84 -9.35 9.04 10.92
CA TRP A 84 -10.53 8.39 10.36
C TRP A 84 -10.86 9.01 9.00
N SER A 85 -11.41 8.21 8.09
CA SER A 85 -11.79 8.66 6.75
C SER A 85 -12.98 9.63 6.81
N THR A 86 -12.97 10.63 5.94
CA THR A 86 -13.90 11.77 6.05
C THR A 86 -15.17 11.59 5.21
N LYS A 87 -16.21 12.40 5.42
CA LYS A 87 -17.40 12.43 4.55
C LYS A 87 -17.28 13.41 3.37
N LYS A 88 -16.12 14.06 3.21
CA LYS A 88 -15.99 15.31 2.44
C LYS A 88 -15.53 15.12 0.99
N SER A 89 -15.22 13.91 0.55
CA SER A 89 -14.75 13.61 -0.81
C SER A 89 -15.79 12.85 -1.61
N SER A 90 -15.97 13.23 -2.89
CA SER A 90 -16.50 12.30 -3.90
C SER A 90 -15.50 11.16 -4.07
N ARG A 91 -15.99 9.92 -3.99
CA ARG A 91 -15.18 8.70 -3.91
C ARG A 91 -15.47 7.86 -5.15
N PRO A 92 -14.74 8.06 -6.25
CA PRO A 92 -14.97 7.26 -7.44
C PRO A 92 -14.55 5.81 -7.13
N VAL A 93 -15.44 4.87 -7.42
CA VAL A 93 -15.22 3.44 -7.17
C VAL A 93 -14.50 2.86 -8.38
N TYR A 94 -13.23 2.51 -8.19
CA TYR A 94 -12.42 1.82 -9.18
C TYR A 94 -11.91 0.50 -8.59
N PRO A 95 -11.76 -0.56 -9.39
CA PRO A 95 -10.77 -1.59 -9.15
C PRO A 95 -9.37 -0.93 -9.13
N ILE A 96 -8.56 -1.24 -8.11
CA ILE A 96 -7.24 -0.64 -7.90
C ILE A 96 -6.20 -1.74 -7.71
N ALA A 97 -5.13 -1.68 -8.50
CA ALA A 97 -3.90 -2.41 -8.25
C ALA A 97 -2.83 -1.44 -7.72
N VAL A 98 -2.12 -1.82 -6.67
CA VAL A 98 -0.98 -1.06 -6.13
C VAL A 98 0.30 -1.84 -6.37
N LEU A 99 1.22 -1.28 -7.17
CA LEU A 99 2.51 -1.90 -7.44
C LEU A 99 3.52 -1.48 -6.38
N VAL A 100 4.22 -2.46 -5.81
CA VAL A 100 5.21 -2.23 -4.74
C VAL A 100 6.48 -3.05 -4.95
N ASP A 101 7.58 -2.58 -4.40
CA ASP A 101 8.86 -3.29 -4.40
C ASP A 101 9.63 -3.10 -3.10
N ALA A 102 10.85 -3.64 -3.04
CA ALA A 102 11.71 -3.55 -1.86
C ALA A 102 12.11 -2.11 -1.48
N LYS A 103 11.93 -1.12 -2.36
CA LYS A 103 12.18 0.30 -2.09
C LYS A 103 10.92 1.07 -1.67
N THR A 104 9.73 0.48 -1.83
CA THR A 104 8.50 1.04 -1.26
C THR A 104 8.66 1.10 0.26
N ALA A 105 8.63 2.30 0.85
CA ALA A 105 8.92 2.49 2.27
C ALA A 105 8.00 3.54 2.92
N SER A 106 7.84 3.43 4.25
CA SER A 106 7.21 4.45 5.10
C SER A 106 5.80 4.83 4.63
N SER A 107 5.54 6.12 4.36
CA SER A 107 4.23 6.61 3.92
C SER A 107 3.66 5.87 2.71
N ALA A 108 4.52 5.31 1.83
CA ALA A 108 4.07 4.47 0.72
C ALA A 108 3.60 3.08 1.16
N GLU A 109 4.26 2.49 2.17
CA GLU A 109 3.80 1.24 2.81
C GLU A 109 2.49 1.46 3.56
N TYR A 110 2.35 2.60 4.23
CA TYR A 110 1.08 2.99 4.83
C TYR A 110 -0.05 3.02 3.77
N PHE A 111 0.18 3.74 2.66
CA PHE A 111 -0.83 3.87 1.60
C PHE A 111 -1.22 2.51 1.00
N ALA A 112 -0.25 1.65 0.67
CA ALA A 112 -0.52 0.31 0.17
C ALA A 112 -1.25 -0.56 1.22
N GLY A 113 -0.77 -0.51 2.47
CA GLY A 113 -1.29 -1.30 3.57
C GLY A 113 -2.74 -0.96 3.94
N VAL A 114 -3.09 0.33 4.04
CA VAL A 114 -4.46 0.72 4.44
C VAL A 114 -5.49 0.32 3.38
N LEU A 115 -5.15 0.41 2.09
CA LEU A 115 -6.03 -0.06 1.01
C LEU A 115 -6.14 -1.58 1.00
N GLN A 116 -5.06 -2.29 1.30
CA GLN A 116 -5.05 -3.75 1.44
C GLN A 116 -5.92 -4.23 2.61
N ASP A 117 -5.82 -3.58 3.77
CA ASP A 117 -6.61 -3.92 4.97
C ASP A 117 -8.11 -3.92 4.68
N TYR A 118 -8.57 -2.92 3.95
CA TYR A 118 -9.97 -2.71 3.60
C TYR A 118 -10.44 -3.40 2.32
N ARG A 119 -9.63 -4.28 1.71
CA ARG A 119 -9.94 -4.90 0.41
C ARG A 119 -10.24 -3.89 -0.69
N HIS A 120 -9.65 -2.71 -0.59
CA HIS A 120 -9.93 -1.64 -1.53
C HIS A 120 -8.97 -1.68 -2.72
N ALA A 121 -7.80 -2.28 -2.55
CA ALA A 121 -6.85 -2.51 -3.63
C ALA A 121 -6.10 -3.84 -3.48
N THR A 122 -5.75 -4.43 -4.62
CA THR A 122 -4.83 -5.56 -4.68
C THR A 122 -3.39 -5.05 -4.74
N VAL A 123 -2.57 -5.40 -3.76
CA VAL A 123 -1.13 -5.09 -3.75
C VAL A 123 -0.38 -6.17 -4.53
N ILE A 124 0.44 -5.76 -5.51
CA ILE A 124 1.14 -6.66 -6.43
C ILE A 124 2.63 -6.27 -6.44
N GLY A 125 3.51 -7.27 -6.50
CA GLY A 125 4.95 -7.06 -6.61
C GLY A 125 5.72 -7.90 -5.60
N THR A 126 6.58 -7.26 -4.81
CA THR A 126 7.43 -7.94 -3.81
C THR A 126 7.31 -7.27 -2.44
N PRO A 127 7.75 -7.92 -1.35
CA PRO A 127 7.57 -7.35 -0.01
C PRO A 127 8.33 -6.03 0.13
N THR A 128 7.69 -5.06 0.76
CA THR A 128 8.22 -3.70 0.90
C THR A 128 9.31 -3.60 1.96
N TYR A 129 9.90 -2.41 2.09
CA TYR A 129 11.09 -2.16 2.91
C TYR A 129 10.91 -2.49 4.40
N GLY A 130 9.83 -2.02 5.01
CA GLY A 130 9.51 -2.19 6.43
C GLY A 130 9.89 -1.01 7.32
N LYS A 131 9.58 0.22 6.91
CA LYS A 131 9.78 1.43 7.73
C LYS A 131 8.44 1.89 8.32
N GLY A 132 8.00 1.25 9.41
CA GLY A 132 6.72 1.53 10.08
C GLY A 132 6.78 2.59 11.18
N VAL A 133 7.78 3.47 11.14
CA VAL A 133 8.10 4.40 12.24
C VAL A 133 7.96 5.86 11.85
N LEU A 134 7.60 6.67 12.85
CA LEU A 134 7.57 8.12 12.83
C LEU A 134 8.80 8.65 13.53
N GLN A 135 9.44 9.65 12.93
CA GLN A 135 10.63 10.30 13.48
C GLN A 135 10.34 11.79 13.68
N SER A 136 10.75 12.34 14.83
CA SER A 136 10.91 13.78 15.02
C SER A 136 12.32 14.18 14.61
N VAL A 137 12.45 15.39 14.06
CA VAL A 137 13.74 16.01 13.78
C VAL A 137 13.85 17.22 14.69
N ASP A 138 14.76 17.15 15.64
CA ASP A 138 15.04 18.23 16.58
C ASP A 138 16.37 18.88 16.18
N SER A 139 16.36 20.19 15.92
CA SER A 139 17.58 20.93 15.63
C SER A 139 18.35 21.20 16.91
N ILE A 140 19.63 20.83 16.94
CA ILE A 140 20.54 21.14 18.03
C ILE A 140 21.40 22.33 17.58
N GLU A 141 21.28 23.43 18.32
CA GLU A 141 22.03 24.65 18.05
C GLU A 141 23.53 24.35 17.94
N ASN A 142 24.14 24.77 16.83
CA ASN A 142 25.56 24.55 16.50
C ASN A 142 26.03 23.08 16.41
N ALA A 143 25.15 22.08 16.46
CA ALA A 143 25.51 20.66 16.43
C ALA A 143 24.77 19.81 15.39
N GLY A 144 23.78 20.38 14.68
CA GLY A 144 23.10 19.74 13.55
C GLY A 144 21.67 19.31 13.87
N GLU A 145 21.22 18.22 13.25
CA GLU A 145 19.86 17.69 13.40
C GLU A 145 19.87 16.31 14.06
N LEU A 146 19.00 16.12 15.05
CA LEU A 146 18.78 14.84 15.71
C LEU A 146 17.46 14.24 15.23
N SER A 147 17.56 13.12 14.49
CA SER A 147 16.39 12.34 14.08
C SER A 147 16.07 11.25 15.11
N VAL A 148 15.00 11.41 15.87
CA VAL A 148 14.59 10.45 16.92
C VAL A 148 13.32 9.72 16.51
N THR A 149 13.31 8.39 16.61
CA THR A 149 12.07 7.63 16.48
C THR A 149 11.17 7.86 17.69
N THR A 150 10.01 8.47 17.46
CA THR A 150 9.05 8.85 18.52
C THR A 150 7.89 7.87 18.63
N ALA A 151 7.47 7.31 17.49
CA ALA A 151 6.32 6.43 17.42
C ALA A 151 6.44 5.40 16.30
N ARG A 152 5.58 4.38 16.37
CA ARG A 152 5.24 3.52 15.23
C ARG A 152 3.82 3.83 14.80
N TYR A 153 3.51 3.61 13.52
CA TYR A 153 2.12 3.58 13.07
C TYR A 153 1.64 2.14 12.91
N LEU A 154 0.34 1.99 13.12
CA LEU A 154 -0.42 0.77 12.95
C LEU A 154 -1.44 1.01 11.83
N LEU A 155 -1.51 0.05 10.92
CA LEU A 155 -2.62 -0.10 10.00
C LEU A 155 -3.90 -0.47 10.77
N PRO A 156 -5.08 -0.36 10.15
CA PRO A 156 -6.35 -0.69 10.78
C PRO A 156 -6.41 -2.09 11.40
N SER A 157 -5.67 -3.06 10.85
CA SER A 157 -5.55 -4.41 11.43
C SER A 157 -4.72 -4.50 12.71
N GLY A 158 -4.22 -3.37 13.22
CA GLY A 158 -3.24 -3.32 14.32
C GLY A 158 -1.82 -3.73 13.90
N TYR A 159 -1.58 -3.98 12.61
CA TYR A 159 -0.26 -4.36 12.10
C TYR A 159 0.64 -3.15 11.89
N SER A 160 1.90 -3.24 12.30
CA SER A 160 2.93 -2.27 11.93
C SER A 160 3.84 -2.87 10.85
N PRO A 161 4.03 -2.19 9.71
CA PRO A 161 5.02 -2.61 8.71
C PRO A 161 6.47 -2.56 9.21
N ASP A 162 6.75 -1.98 10.38
CA ASP A 162 8.12 -1.84 10.89
C ASP A 162 8.89 -3.17 10.89
N LYS A 163 10.10 -3.15 10.31
CA LYS A 163 11.02 -4.30 10.06
C LYS A 163 10.53 -5.34 9.07
N TYR A 164 9.24 -5.39 8.77
CA TYR A 164 8.61 -6.53 8.09
C TYR A 164 8.02 -6.19 6.72
N GLY A 165 7.67 -4.92 6.49
CA GLY A 165 7.09 -4.45 5.24
C GLY A 165 5.58 -4.69 5.16
N VAL A 166 5.03 -4.47 3.98
CA VAL A 166 3.73 -4.90 3.48
C VAL A 166 4.02 -6.06 2.54
N PHE A 167 3.37 -7.19 2.77
CA PHE A 167 3.45 -8.34 1.89
C PHE A 167 2.39 -8.18 0.81
N PRO A 168 2.73 -8.37 -0.48
CA PRO A 168 1.76 -8.18 -1.56
C PRO A 168 0.69 -9.27 -1.52
N ASN A 169 -0.52 -8.94 -1.98
CA ASN A 169 -1.57 -9.92 -2.24
C ASN A 169 -1.09 -10.95 -3.27
N ILE A 170 -0.45 -10.44 -4.32
CA ILE A 170 0.14 -11.24 -5.40
C ILE A 170 1.65 -10.99 -5.40
N CYS A 171 2.38 -11.97 -4.89
CA CYS A 171 3.83 -11.97 -5.02
C CYS A 171 4.21 -12.25 -6.48
N THR A 172 5.20 -11.53 -7.00
CA THR A 172 5.75 -11.74 -8.36
C THR A 172 7.25 -12.03 -8.33
N SER A 173 7.83 -12.17 -7.14
CA SER A 173 9.24 -12.52 -6.95
C SER A 173 9.52 -13.95 -7.42
N GLY A 174 10.33 -14.09 -8.48
CA GLY A 174 10.75 -15.41 -8.97
C GLY A 174 9.63 -16.26 -9.58
N LEU A 175 8.48 -15.66 -9.92
CA LEU A 175 7.36 -16.32 -10.59
C LEU A 175 7.25 -15.84 -12.04
N ASN A 176 6.84 -16.74 -12.93
CA ASN A 176 6.39 -16.42 -14.27
C ASN A 176 4.86 -16.29 -14.30
N LEU A 177 4.29 -15.61 -15.31
CA LEU A 177 2.83 -15.38 -15.44
C LEU A 177 1.97 -16.64 -15.27
N ILE A 178 2.47 -17.79 -15.75
CA ILE A 178 1.78 -19.09 -15.72
C ILE A 178 1.58 -19.62 -14.29
N ASP A 179 2.41 -19.20 -13.34
CA ASP A 179 2.42 -19.74 -11.98
C ASP A 179 1.54 -18.95 -11.02
N ILE A 180 1.05 -17.78 -11.44
CA ILE A 180 0.21 -16.89 -10.63
C ILE A 180 -1.14 -17.53 -10.32
N ASP A 181 -1.69 -18.30 -11.26
CA ASP A 181 -2.94 -19.05 -11.10
C ASP A 181 -2.80 -20.32 -10.27
N LYS A 182 -1.56 -20.72 -9.99
CA LYS A 182 -1.25 -21.95 -9.24
C LYS A 182 -0.92 -21.67 -7.78
N VAL A 183 -0.86 -20.40 -7.35
CA VAL A 183 -0.61 -20.04 -5.95
C VAL A 183 -1.88 -20.34 -5.14
N PRO A 184 -1.85 -21.31 -4.22
CA PRO A 184 -3.05 -21.65 -3.46
C PRO A 184 -3.45 -20.47 -2.56
N PRO A 185 -4.77 -20.18 -2.41
CA PRO A 185 -5.30 -19.24 -1.41
C PRO A 185 -4.85 -19.52 0.03
N ALA A 186 -4.33 -20.73 0.30
CA ALA A 186 -3.91 -21.15 1.63
C ALA A 186 -2.49 -20.70 2.02
N GLN A 187 -1.63 -20.31 1.06
CA GLN A 187 -0.32 -19.70 1.38
C GLN A 187 -0.44 -18.22 1.77
N THR A 188 -1.61 -17.62 1.60
CA THR A 188 -1.92 -16.20 1.90
C THR A 188 -2.71 -16.01 3.21
N ARG A 189 -2.80 -17.03 4.07
CA ARG A 189 -3.44 -16.88 5.40
C ARG A 189 -2.62 -15.91 6.28
N LEU A 190 -3.18 -14.72 6.50
CA LEU A 190 -2.52 -13.54 7.08
C LEU A 190 -2.19 -13.56 8.55
N LEU A 191 -3.06 -14.16 9.36
CA LEU A 191 -2.98 -14.04 10.81
C LEU A 191 -1.56 -14.30 11.32
N PRO A 192 -0.84 -15.31 10.83
CA PRO A 192 0.52 -15.56 11.28
C PRO A 192 1.60 -14.66 10.66
N TRP A 193 1.35 -13.92 9.58
CA TRP A 193 2.37 -12.99 9.09
C TRP A 193 2.29 -11.65 9.83
N ARG A 194 1.09 -11.08 9.98
CA ARG A 194 0.89 -9.82 10.70
C ARG A 194 1.01 -9.97 12.22
N LYS A 195 0.69 -11.16 12.76
CA LYS A 195 0.82 -11.47 14.21
C LYS A 195 1.92 -12.47 14.57
N GLY A 196 2.59 -13.11 13.62
CA GLY A 196 3.53 -14.18 13.93
C GLY A 196 4.99 -13.77 14.10
N THR A 197 5.80 -14.79 14.34
CA THR A 197 7.18 -14.66 14.84
C THR A 197 8.17 -14.31 13.72
N ALA A 198 9.37 -13.88 14.09
CA ALA A 198 10.45 -13.61 13.13
C ALA A 198 10.74 -14.82 12.22
N ALA A 199 10.65 -16.06 12.74
CA ALA A 199 10.85 -17.28 11.97
C ALA A 199 9.76 -17.47 10.89
N MET A 200 8.50 -17.19 11.21
CA MET A 200 7.42 -17.27 10.22
C MET A 200 7.62 -16.25 9.10
N LYS A 201 8.08 -15.06 9.47
CA LYS A 201 8.37 -13.99 8.51
C LYS A 201 9.56 -14.33 7.62
N ALA A 202 10.61 -14.94 8.18
CA ALA A 202 11.74 -15.42 7.39
C ALA A 202 11.31 -16.48 6.36
N ARG A 203 10.42 -17.42 6.73
CA ARG A 203 9.86 -18.39 5.78
C ARG A 203 9.06 -17.73 4.67
N ALA A 204 8.22 -16.76 4.99
CA ALA A 204 7.45 -16.01 3.98
C ALA A 204 8.36 -15.25 3.02
N LEU A 205 9.42 -14.61 3.53
CA LEU A 205 10.42 -13.93 2.69
C LEU A 205 11.26 -14.90 1.85
N ALA A 206 11.42 -16.16 2.27
CA ALA A 206 12.06 -17.18 1.44
C ALA A 206 11.18 -17.58 0.24
N VAL A 207 9.85 -17.59 0.42
CA VAL A 207 8.89 -17.87 -0.67
C VAL A 207 8.73 -16.66 -1.60
N CYS A 208 8.69 -15.46 -1.03
CA CYS A 208 8.55 -14.20 -1.76
C CYS A 208 9.70 -13.26 -1.39
N PRO A 209 10.88 -13.39 -2.02
CA PRO A 209 12.04 -12.56 -1.68
C PRO A 209 11.81 -11.10 -2.07
N ARG A 210 12.34 -10.18 -1.27
CA ARG A 210 12.35 -8.75 -1.62
C ARG A 210 13.18 -8.51 -2.87
N GLN A 211 12.65 -7.78 -3.83
CA GLN A 211 13.38 -7.37 -5.03
C GLN A 211 13.10 -5.90 -5.35
N ILE A 212 14.11 -5.20 -5.85
CA ILE A 212 13.95 -3.85 -6.40
C ILE A 212 13.48 -4.01 -7.83
N ARG A 213 12.36 -3.38 -8.20
CA ARG A 213 11.65 -3.66 -9.48
C ARG A 213 11.28 -2.39 -10.23
N SER A 214 12.21 -1.45 -10.36
CA SER A 214 11.97 -0.24 -11.16
C SER A 214 11.53 -0.63 -12.57
N ASP A 215 10.33 -0.20 -12.95
CA ASP A 215 9.76 -0.35 -14.29
C ASP A 215 9.74 -1.81 -14.79
N ASN A 216 9.24 -2.72 -13.94
CA ASN A 216 9.11 -4.15 -14.24
C ASN A 216 7.81 -4.46 -15.00
N ALA A 217 7.94 -4.87 -16.27
CA ALA A 217 6.81 -5.16 -17.16
C ALA A 217 5.90 -6.30 -16.67
N LEU A 218 6.46 -7.30 -16.00
CA LEU A 218 5.68 -8.43 -15.47
C LEU A 218 4.66 -7.94 -14.42
N ASP A 219 5.07 -7.06 -13.50
CA ASP A 219 4.15 -6.50 -12.50
C ASP A 219 3.04 -5.67 -13.16
N ASP A 220 3.37 -4.93 -14.22
CA ASP A 220 2.42 -4.13 -14.98
C ASP A 220 1.40 -5.01 -15.71
N GLU A 221 1.84 -6.08 -16.37
CA GLU A 221 0.99 -7.06 -17.06
C GLU A 221 0.05 -7.78 -16.09
N ILE A 222 0.56 -8.16 -14.91
CA ILE A 222 -0.25 -8.79 -13.86
C ILE A 222 -1.29 -7.81 -13.33
N ALA A 223 -0.91 -6.56 -13.06
CA ALA A 223 -1.88 -5.56 -12.64
C ALA A 223 -2.99 -5.36 -13.68
N LYS A 224 -2.65 -5.30 -14.97
CA LYS A 224 -3.65 -5.24 -16.05
C LYS A 224 -4.56 -6.47 -16.03
N LEU A 225 -3.98 -7.67 -15.99
CA LEU A 225 -4.71 -8.94 -15.97
C LEU A 225 -5.73 -8.98 -14.83
N PHE A 226 -5.31 -8.65 -13.61
CA PHE A 226 -6.20 -8.63 -12.45
C PHE A 226 -7.27 -7.53 -12.57
N LEU A 227 -6.96 -6.35 -13.10
CA LEU A 227 -7.96 -5.29 -13.23
C LEU A 227 -8.99 -5.55 -14.35
N THR A 228 -8.64 -6.36 -15.35
CA THR A 228 -9.55 -6.73 -16.46
C THR A 228 -10.34 -8.01 -16.20
N ASP A 229 -9.95 -8.84 -15.23
CA ASP A 229 -10.63 -10.06 -14.83
C ASP A 229 -11.20 -9.92 -13.41
N SER A 230 -12.51 -9.70 -13.33
CA SER A 230 -13.19 -9.45 -12.05
C SER A 230 -13.13 -10.64 -11.09
N THR A 231 -13.03 -11.87 -11.58
CA THR A 231 -12.95 -13.06 -10.72
C THR A 231 -11.58 -13.14 -10.07
N ARG A 232 -10.51 -12.93 -10.84
CA ARG A 232 -9.14 -12.84 -10.32
C ARG A 232 -8.99 -11.67 -9.35
N TYR A 233 -9.50 -10.49 -9.72
CA TYR A 233 -9.46 -9.30 -8.86
C TYR A 233 -10.09 -9.57 -7.49
N ASN A 234 -11.36 -10.01 -7.49
CA ASN A 234 -12.11 -10.25 -6.26
C ASN A 234 -11.47 -11.36 -5.44
N GLY A 235 -10.94 -12.42 -6.08
CA GLY A 235 -10.16 -13.45 -5.41
C GLY A 235 -8.94 -12.87 -4.67
N ALA A 236 -8.14 -12.04 -5.34
CA ALA A 236 -6.95 -11.42 -4.76
C ALA A 236 -7.24 -10.44 -3.61
N LEU A 237 -8.38 -9.75 -3.67
CA LEU A 237 -8.85 -8.88 -2.58
C LEU A 237 -9.16 -9.64 -1.29
N THR A 238 -9.50 -10.93 -1.36
CA THR A 238 -9.73 -11.72 -0.14
C THR A 238 -8.45 -12.01 0.62
N TYR A 239 -7.32 -12.09 -0.09
CA TYR A 239 -6.00 -12.11 0.52
C TYR A 239 -5.77 -10.74 1.17
N PHE A 240 -5.01 -10.67 2.23
CA PHE A 240 -4.55 -9.39 2.79
C PHE A 240 -5.35 -8.81 3.96
N SER A 241 -6.61 -9.26 4.15
CA SER A 241 -7.72 -8.38 4.54
C SER A 241 -8.30 -8.58 5.96
N LEU A 242 -8.96 -7.53 6.47
CA LEU A 242 -9.52 -7.45 7.81
C LEU A 242 -10.59 -8.49 8.15
N ASP A 243 -11.36 -9.04 7.21
CA ASP A 243 -12.41 -10.02 7.60
C ASP A 243 -11.84 -11.38 8.04
N SER A 244 -10.52 -11.56 8.03
CA SER A 244 -9.86 -12.63 8.79
C SER A 244 -9.88 -12.40 10.32
N PHE A 245 -10.33 -11.22 10.79
CA PHE A 245 -10.49 -10.82 12.19
C PHE A 245 -11.95 -10.64 12.64
N LEU A 246 -12.93 -10.70 11.74
CA LEU A 246 -14.35 -10.55 12.04
C LEU A 246 -15.11 -11.90 12.04
N LYS A 247 -14.44 -12.97 12.45
CA LYS A 247 -15.09 -14.20 12.92
C LYS A 247 -14.74 -14.43 14.38
#